data_AF-A0A3S0U9I6-F1
#
_entry.id   AF-A0A3S0U9I6-F1
#
_cell.length_a   1.000
_cell.length_b   1.000
_cell.length_c   1.000
_cell.angle_alpha   90.00
_cell.angle_beta   90.00
_cell.angle_gamma   90.00
#
_symmetry.space_group_name_H-M   'P 1'
#
loop_
_entity.id
_entity.type
_entity.pdbx_description
1 polymer ?
#
loop_
_entity_poly.entity_id
_entity_poly.type
_entity_poly.pdbx_seq_one_letter_code
_entity_poly.pdbx_strand_id
1 'polypeptide(L)'
;MMRILVFCIFLPLVTNAEPASFNCKKTITTVENIICTDSHLSFLDNLLSRYYKQSIDISPNSQSIKDSQRQWLKEIRNKCLDIVCLKSAYNERLAILKTILLSKMANNADFTGIYESKNGELLIEKLPGRKIKFDLFVFGPYDKNKSFSPKSNQIDGEIFLVGDTATYNEDGDCNAIFIFLNNSIHVIEYGCWIYAISATGNYKLKSKNIGLIHK
;
A
#
# COMPACT_ATOMS: atom_id res chain seq x y z
N MET A 1 -35.59 44.24 -1.80
CA MET A 1 -34.17 43.90 -1.59
C MET A 1 -34.02 42.38 -1.62
N MET A 2 -33.35 41.84 -2.64
CA MET A 2 -33.24 40.40 -2.88
C MET A 2 -32.06 39.83 -2.09
N ARG A 3 -32.33 38.92 -1.14
CA ARG A 3 -31.30 38.22 -0.35
C ARG A 3 -30.67 37.12 -1.21
N ILE A 4 -29.42 37.31 -1.64
CA ILE A 4 -28.63 36.27 -2.30
C ILE A 4 -28.14 35.31 -1.21
N LEU A 5 -28.73 34.11 -1.16
CA LEU A 5 -28.21 32.99 -0.38
C LEU A 5 -27.01 32.39 -1.14
N VAL A 6 -25.79 32.73 -0.71
CA VAL A 6 -24.57 32.08 -1.20
C VAL A 6 -24.51 30.68 -0.61
N PHE A 7 -24.98 29.69 -1.36
CA PHE A 7 -24.75 28.28 -1.05
C PHE A 7 -23.28 27.98 -1.39
N CYS A 8 -22.39 28.06 -0.40
CA CYS A 8 -21.05 27.49 -0.53
C CYS A 8 -21.20 25.98 -0.68
N ILE A 9 -21.18 25.51 -1.93
CA ILE A 9 -21.03 24.10 -2.25
C ILE A 9 -19.60 23.72 -1.85
N PHE A 10 -19.43 23.25 -0.61
CA PHE A 10 -18.22 22.55 -0.20
C PHE A 10 -18.14 21.27 -1.03
N LEU A 11 -17.37 21.28 -2.11
CA LEU A 11 -16.94 20.04 -2.75
C LEU A 11 -16.09 19.27 -1.73
N PRO A 12 -16.51 18.09 -1.26
CA PRO A 12 -15.61 17.25 -0.48
C PRO A 12 -14.45 16.85 -1.38
N LEU A 13 -13.22 17.15 -0.96
CA LEU A 13 -12.03 16.54 -1.54
C LEU A 13 -12.14 15.03 -1.30
N VAL A 14 -12.43 14.28 -2.36
CA VAL A 14 -12.43 12.81 -2.31
C VAL A 14 -10.96 12.39 -2.28
N THR A 15 -10.43 12.16 -1.08
CA THR A 15 -9.11 11.56 -0.91
C THR A 15 -9.22 10.07 -1.27
N ASN A 16 -8.56 9.65 -2.35
CA ASN A 16 -8.53 8.26 -2.81
C ASN A 16 -7.52 7.44 -2.02
N ALA A 17 -7.62 7.48 -0.69
CA ALA A 17 -6.86 6.58 0.17
C ALA A 17 -7.72 5.34 0.43
N GLU A 18 -7.15 4.15 0.25
CA GLU A 18 -7.80 2.93 0.76
C GLU A 18 -7.99 3.10 2.28
N PRO A 19 -9.18 2.76 2.83
CA PRO A 19 -9.38 2.85 4.27
C PRO A 19 -8.33 2.00 4.99
N ALA A 20 -8.08 2.33 6.27
CA ALA A 20 -7.32 1.49 7.17
C ALA A 20 -7.83 0.02 7.16
N SER A 21 -7.11 -0.91 7.78
CA SER A 21 -7.48 -2.34 7.78
C SER A 21 -8.78 -2.66 8.54
N PHE A 22 -9.46 -1.63 9.04
CA PHE A 22 -10.76 -1.65 9.71
C PHE A 22 -11.72 -0.63 9.10
N ASN A 23 -13.01 -0.76 9.44
CA ASN A 23 -14.05 0.05 8.81
C ASN A 23 -14.08 1.50 9.34
N CYS A 24 -13.49 2.43 8.56
CA CYS A 24 -13.47 3.87 8.82
C CYS A 24 -14.84 4.57 8.84
N LYS A 25 -15.96 3.86 8.63
CA LYS A 25 -17.34 4.41 8.67
C LYS A 25 -18.12 4.03 9.93
N LYS A 26 -17.59 3.15 10.79
CA LYS A 26 -18.25 2.76 12.05
C LYS A 26 -17.89 3.73 13.17
N THR A 27 -18.47 3.56 14.36
CA THR A 27 -18.03 4.30 15.56
C THR A 27 -16.56 3.96 15.82
N ILE A 28 -15.73 5.00 15.82
CA ILE A 28 -14.28 4.92 15.75
C ILE A 28 -13.74 5.65 16.97
N THR A 29 -12.80 5.03 17.68
CA THR A 29 -12.08 5.66 18.79
C THR A 29 -11.28 6.86 18.28
N THR A 30 -10.88 7.81 19.15
CA THR A 30 -10.06 8.96 18.72
C THR A 30 -8.82 8.55 17.93
N VAL A 31 -8.14 7.48 18.36
CA VAL A 31 -6.98 6.90 17.67
C VAL A 31 -7.33 6.39 16.28
N GLU A 32 -8.41 5.62 16.16
CA GLU A 32 -8.86 5.10 14.86
C GLU A 32 -9.29 6.24 13.92
N ASN A 33 -9.79 7.36 14.44
CA ASN A 33 -10.16 8.52 13.63
C ASN A 33 -8.92 9.20 13.05
N ILE A 34 -7.86 9.33 13.85
CA ILE A 34 -6.57 9.84 13.38
C ILE A 34 -6.03 8.93 12.28
N ILE A 35 -6.08 7.60 12.48
CA ILE A 35 -5.63 6.63 11.47
C ILE A 35 -6.44 6.75 10.16
N CYS A 36 -7.76 6.89 10.25
CA CYS A 36 -8.64 6.99 9.08
C CYS A 36 -8.53 8.32 8.32
N THR A 37 -8.03 9.38 8.96
CA THR A 37 -7.94 10.73 8.37
C THR A 37 -6.52 11.08 7.90
N ASP A 38 -5.51 10.31 8.27
CA ASP A 38 -4.13 10.43 7.78
C ASP A 38 -3.82 9.24 6.84
N SER A 39 -3.56 9.54 5.57
CA SER A 39 -3.32 8.54 4.52
C SER A 39 -2.11 7.66 4.82
N HIS A 40 -1.06 8.25 5.41
CA HIS A 40 0.15 7.53 5.78
C HIS A 40 -0.12 6.55 6.93
N LEU A 41 -0.91 6.93 7.93
CA LEU A 41 -1.32 6.03 9.00
C LEU A 41 -2.23 4.91 8.48
N SER A 42 -3.14 5.20 7.53
CA SER A 42 -3.93 4.17 6.85
C SER A 42 -3.04 3.17 6.07
N PHE A 43 -1.98 3.65 5.42
CA PHE A 43 -0.95 2.82 4.79
C PHE A 43 -0.24 1.93 5.82
N LEU A 44 0.27 2.51 6.90
CA LEU A 44 0.98 1.77 7.95
C LEU A 44 0.08 0.73 8.62
N ASP A 45 -1.19 1.04 8.83
CA ASP A 45 -2.17 0.12 9.41
C ASP A 45 -2.47 -1.08 8.50
N ASN A 46 -2.68 -0.83 7.21
CA ASN A 46 -2.82 -1.90 6.23
C ASN A 46 -1.57 -2.77 6.15
N LEU A 47 -0.39 -2.16 6.03
CA LEU A 47 0.89 -2.89 6.00
C LEU A 47 1.08 -3.75 7.25
N LEU A 48 0.78 -3.22 8.43
CA LEU A 48 0.87 -3.95 9.70
C LEU A 48 -0.07 -5.15 9.71
N SER A 49 -1.32 -4.96 9.28
CA SER A 49 -2.30 -6.04 9.20
C SER A 49 -1.82 -7.19 8.30
N ARG A 50 -1.21 -6.85 7.15
CA ARG A 50 -0.60 -7.83 6.23
C ARG A 50 0.56 -8.56 6.88
N TYR A 51 1.51 -7.84 7.48
CA TYR A 51 2.69 -8.44 8.10
C TYR A 51 2.30 -9.31 9.31
N TYR A 52 1.32 -8.88 10.09
CA TYR A 52 0.80 -9.64 11.21
C TYR A 52 0.20 -10.97 10.74
N LYS A 53 -0.67 -10.93 9.72
CA LYS A 53 -1.29 -12.14 9.15
C LYS A 53 -0.23 -13.11 8.62
N GLN A 54 0.72 -12.62 7.82
CA GLN A 54 1.80 -13.48 7.34
C GLN A 54 2.64 -14.05 8.49
N SER A 55 2.93 -13.24 9.51
CA SER A 55 3.74 -13.69 10.65
C SER A 55 3.06 -14.81 11.45
N ILE A 56 1.75 -14.75 11.64
CA ILE A 56 1.01 -15.84 12.31
C ILE A 56 0.89 -17.08 11.43
N ASP A 57 0.79 -16.92 10.10
CA ASP A 57 0.66 -18.04 9.15
C ASP A 57 1.96 -18.83 9.04
N ILE A 58 3.11 -18.14 9.12
CA ILE A 58 4.42 -18.78 8.94
C ILE A 58 5.07 -19.23 10.25
N SER A 59 4.69 -18.68 11.40
CA SER A 59 5.37 -18.91 12.67
C SER A 59 4.84 -20.15 13.40
N PRO A 60 5.72 -21.03 13.90
CA PRO A 60 5.29 -22.14 14.76
C PRO A 60 4.75 -21.64 16.12
N ASN A 61 5.09 -20.42 16.54
CA ASN A 61 4.59 -19.80 17.77
C ASN A 61 3.62 -18.66 17.47
N SER A 62 2.59 -18.94 16.68
CA SER A 62 1.58 -17.96 16.28
C SER A 62 0.84 -17.36 17.48
N GLN A 63 0.67 -18.10 18.58
CA GLN A 63 0.00 -17.61 19.79
C GLN A 63 0.76 -16.46 20.45
N SER A 64 2.09 -16.56 20.60
CA SER A 64 2.91 -15.48 21.14
C SER A 64 2.80 -14.19 20.31
N ILE A 65 2.77 -14.32 18.97
CA ILE A 65 2.59 -13.17 18.07
C ILE A 65 1.21 -12.53 18.27
N LYS A 66 0.15 -13.34 18.38
CA LYS A 66 -1.21 -12.87 18.66
C LYS A 66 -1.29 -12.13 19.99
N ASP A 67 -0.66 -12.65 21.03
CA ASP A 67 -0.69 -12.08 22.38
C ASP A 67 0.08 -10.75 22.42
N SER A 68 1.28 -10.73 21.84
CA SER A 68 2.08 -9.52 21.66
C SER A 68 1.35 -8.46 20.83
N GLN A 69 0.60 -8.85 19.79
CA GLN A 69 -0.19 -7.91 18.98
C GLN A 69 -1.33 -7.29 19.79
N ARG A 70 -2.07 -8.08 20.58
CA ARG A 70 -3.15 -7.57 21.44
C ARG A 70 -2.62 -6.63 22.51
N GLN A 71 -1.47 -6.96 23.11
CA GLN A 71 -0.81 -6.10 24.09
C GLN A 71 -0.35 -4.78 23.44
N TRP A 72 0.29 -4.83 22.27
CA TRP A 72 0.72 -3.62 21.54
C TRP A 72 -0.47 -2.70 21.22
N LEU A 73 -1.61 -3.25 20.78
CA LEU A 73 -2.82 -2.48 20.55
C LEU A 73 -3.28 -1.73 21.81
N LYS A 74 -3.32 -2.43 22.95
CA LYS A 74 -3.84 -1.92 24.22
C LYS A 74 -2.91 -0.91 24.89
N GLU A 75 -1.61 -1.22 24.92
CA GLU A 75 -0.63 -0.49 25.75
C GLU A 75 0.15 0.56 24.97
N ILE A 76 0.19 0.47 23.64
CA ILE A 76 0.99 1.39 22.80
C ILE A 76 0.07 2.14 21.84
N ARG A 77 -0.51 1.48 20.83
CA ARG A 77 -1.30 2.16 19.78
C ARG A 77 -2.46 2.97 20.36
N ASN A 78 -3.28 2.35 21.20
CA ASN A 78 -4.47 2.99 21.77
C ASN A 78 -4.15 4.01 22.86
N LYS A 79 -2.87 4.19 23.24
CA LYS A 79 -2.41 5.22 24.17
C LYS A 79 -1.88 6.47 23.47
N CYS A 80 -1.65 6.40 22.16
CA CYS A 80 -1.23 7.56 21.39
C CYS A 80 -2.31 8.64 21.33
N LEU A 81 -1.86 9.90 21.34
CA LEU A 81 -2.73 11.08 21.32
C LEU A 81 -2.62 11.87 20.01
N ASP A 82 -1.63 11.58 19.19
CA ASP A 82 -1.35 12.31 17.95
C ASP A 82 -0.75 11.41 16.86
N ILE A 83 -0.57 12.01 15.68
CA ILE A 83 -0.04 11.36 14.48
C ILE A 83 1.42 10.92 14.68
N VAL A 84 2.23 11.71 15.39
CA VAL A 84 3.66 11.44 15.58
C VAL A 84 3.86 10.17 16.41
N CYS A 85 3.13 10.05 17.52
CA CYS A 85 3.12 8.85 18.35
C CYS A 85 2.69 7.63 17.55
N LEU A 86 1.59 7.74 16.78
CA LEU A 86 1.09 6.62 15.98
C LEU A 86 2.12 6.18 14.94
N LYS A 87 2.71 7.11 14.18
CA LYS A 87 3.75 6.80 13.18
C LYS A 87 4.92 6.05 13.83
N SER A 88 5.40 6.49 14.99
CA SER A 88 6.45 5.77 15.74
C SER A 88 6.01 4.35 16.12
N ALA A 89 4.84 4.23 16.76
CA ALA A 89 4.31 2.95 17.24
C ALA A 89 4.12 1.94 16.10
N TYR A 90 3.62 2.37 14.95
CA TYR A 90 3.46 1.53 13.76
C TYR A 90 4.81 1.10 13.19
N ASN A 91 5.75 2.04 13.01
CA ASN A 91 7.07 1.73 12.45
C ASN A 91 7.85 0.73 13.32
N GLU A 92 7.84 0.90 14.64
CA GLU A 92 8.44 -0.05 15.58
C GLU A 92 7.81 -1.44 15.45
N ARG A 93 6.47 -1.50 15.41
CA ARG A 93 5.77 -2.78 15.31
C ARG A 93 6.02 -3.48 13.97
N LEU A 94 6.05 -2.72 12.88
CA LEU A 94 6.37 -3.21 11.55
C LEU A 94 7.79 -3.78 11.50
N ALA A 95 8.78 -3.14 12.13
CA ALA A 95 10.15 -3.64 12.19
C ALA A 95 10.23 -5.01 12.89
N ILE A 96 9.49 -5.19 13.98
CA ILE A 96 9.40 -6.48 14.70
C ILE A 96 8.80 -7.56 13.80
N LEU A 97 7.65 -7.30 13.19
CA LEU A 97 6.98 -8.27 12.31
C LEU A 97 7.83 -8.59 11.07
N LYS A 98 8.46 -7.58 10.47
CA LYS A 98 9.38 -7.74 9.34
C LYS A 98 10.53 -8.68 9.68
N THR A 99 11.09 -8.61 10.89
CA THR A 99 12.16 -9.52 11.33
C THR A 99 11.71 -10.98 11.31
N ILE A 100 10.47 -11.26 11.74
CA ILE A 100 9.88 -12.60 11.70
C ILE A 100 9.76 -13.08 10.24
N LEU A 101 9.23 -12.23 9.35
CA LEU A 101 9.06 -12.54 7.93
C LEU A 101 10.39 -12.74 7.19
N LEU A 102 11.44 -12.03 7.61
CA LEU A 102 12.77 -12.17 7.02
C LEU A 102 13.52 -13.41 7.52
N SER A 103 13.28 -13.84 8.76
CA SER A 103 13.93 -15.02 9.35
C SER A 103 13.55 -16.35 8.67
N LYS A 104 12.43 -16.40 7.95
CA LYS A 104 12.04 -17.57 7.17
C LYS A 104 12.57 -17.46 5.74
N MET A 105 12.94 -18.59 5.13
CA MET A 105 13.47 -18.64 3.76
C MET A 105 12.52 -17.91 2.80
N ALA A 106 13.09 -17.09 1.92
CA ALA A 106 12.34 -16.43 0.87
C ALA A 106 11.70 -17.49 -0.04
N ASN A 107 10.45 -17.28 -0.44
CA ASN A 107 9.91 -17.97 -1.59
C ASN A 107 10.80 -17.65 -2.79
N ASN A 108 11.34 -18.68 -3.45
CA ASN A 108 12.06 -18.54 -4.71
C ASN A 108 11.14 -18.22 -5.90
N ALA A 109 9.87 -17.90 -5.62
CA ALA A 109 8.88 -17.53 -6.62
C ALA A 109 9.47 -16.46 -7.56
N ASP A 110 9.24 -16.67 -8.84
CA ASP A 110 9.62 -15.74 -9.88
C ASP A 110 8.37 -14.99 -10.32
N PHE A 111 8.32 -13.72 -9.94
CA PHE A 111 7.23 -12.80 -10.26
C PHE A 111 7.58 -11.92 -11.47
N THR A 112 8.65 -12.25 -12.20
CA THR A 112 9.04 -11.49 -13.39
C THR A 112 7.93 -11.55 -14.44
N GLY A 113 7.48 -10.39 -14.90
CA GLY A 113 6.44 -10.29 -15.91
C GLY A 113 5.78 -8.92 -15.99
N ILE A 114 4.89 -8.81 -16.97
CA ILE A 114 4.01 -7.68 -17.19
C ILE A 114 2.63 -8.07 -16.68
N TYR A 115 2.09 -7.25 -15.80
CA TYR A 115 0.78 -7.40 -15.20
C TYR A 115 -0.11 -6.24 -15.63
N GLU A 116 -1.40 -6.50 -15.81
CA GLU A 116 -2.35 -5.49 -16.28
C GLU A 116 -3.63 -5.53 -15.46
N SER A 117 -4.18 -4.35 -15.21
CA SER A 117 -5.52 -4.16 -14.68
C SER A 117 -6.24 -3.09 -15.50
N LYS A 118 -7.53 -2.87 -15.21
CA LYS A 118 -8.27 -1.73 -15.77
C LYS A 118 -7.70 -0.36 -15.36
N ASN A 119 -6.86 -0.32 -14.32
CA ASN A 119 -6.29 0.91 -13.77
C ASN A 119 -4.89 1.20 -14.31
N GLY A 120 -4.20 0.23 -14.94
CA GLY A 120 -2.83 0.44 -15.38
C GLY A 120 -2.08 -0.84 -15.74
N GLU A 121 -0.79 -0.66 -16.02
CA GLU A 121 0.20 -1.70 -16.30
C GLU A 121 1.27 -1.70 -15.21
N LEU A 122 1.76 -2.88 -14.85
CA LEU A 122 2.80 -3.07 -13.84
C LEU A 122 3.83 -4.06 -14.37
N LEU A 123 5.06 -3.59 -14.55
CA LEU A 123 6.20 -4.46 -14.83
C LEU A 123 6.89 -4.81 -13.52
N ILE A 124 7.23 -6.09 -13.37
CA ILE A 124 8.07 -6.61 -12.30
C ILE A 124 9.26 -7.34 -12.91
N GLU A 125 10.44 -7.02 -12.42
CA GLU A 125 11.68 -7.75 -12.69
C GLU A 125 12.25 -8.25 -11.36
N LYS A 126 12.48 -9.56 -11.25
CA LYS A 126 13.13 -10.14 -10.08
C LYS A 126 14.62 -9.81 -10.10
N LEU A 127 15.11 -9.26 -8.99
CA LEU A 127 16.53 -9.00 -8.76
C LEU A 127 17.11 -9.96 -7.71
N PRO A 128 18.44 -10.08 -7.60
CA PRO A 128 19.08 -10.81 -6.51
C PRO A 128 18.67 -10.28 -5.12
N GLY A 129 18.68 -11.14 -4.10
CA GLY A 129 18.60 -10.70 -2.71
C GLY A 129 17.23 -10.15 -2.26
N ARG A 130 16.14 -10.89 -2.54
CA ARG A 130 14.74 -10.49 -2.25
C ARG A 130 14.35 -9.11 -2.82
N LYS A 131 15.10 -8.58 -3.76
CA LYS A 131 14.76 -7.32 -4.42
C LYS A 131 13.91 -7.58 -5.66
N ILE A 132 13.10 -6.58 -5.99
CA ILE A 132 12.43 -6.47 -7.27
C ILE A 132 12.66 -5.07 -7.81
N LYS A 133 12.74 -4.95 -9.13
CA LYS A 133 12.52 -3.70 -9.82
C LYS A 133 11.07 -3.67 -10.29
N PHE A 134 10.40 -2.56 -10.08
CA PHE A 134 9.03 -2.36 -10.52
C PHE A 134 8.91 -1.10 -11.36
N ASP A 135 7.94 -1.10 -12.26
CA ASP A 135 7.51 0.06 -13.02
C ASP A 135 5.98 0.00 -13.11
N LEU A 136 5.31 0.89 -12.38
CA LEU A 136 3.85 0.97 -12.29
C LEU A 136 3.38 2.20 -13.05
N PHE A 137 2.65 1.96 -14.14
CA PHE A 137 2.00 2.97 -14.94
C PHE A 137 0.49 2.95 -14.72
N VAL A 138 -0.12 4.12 -14.55
CA VAL A 138 -1.55 4.25 -14.27
C VAL A 138 -2.27 4.96 -15.42
N PHE A 139 -3.37 4.36 -15.87
CA PHE A 139 -4.19 4.92 -16.95
C PHE A 139 -4.95 6.15 -16.46
N GLY A 140 -4.65 7.31 -17.05
CA GLY A 140 -5.33 8.57 -16.76
C GLY A 140 -6.52 8.86 -17.69
N PRO A 141 -7.41 9.81 -17.33
CA PRO A 141 -8.62 10.13 -18.11
C PRO A 141 -8.33 10.70 -19.52
N TYR A 142 -7.11 11.15 -19.77
CA TYR A 142 -6.67 11.71 -21.06
C TYR A 142 -5.96 10.70 -21.98
N ASP A 143 -5.70 9.47 -21.52
CA ASP A 143 -4.97 8.49 -22.32
C ASP A 143 -5.90 7.67 -23.22
N LYS A 144 -6.37 8.29 -24.32
CA LYS A 144 -7.15 7.58 -25.36
C LYS A 144 -6.30 6.97 -26.47
N ASN A 145 -5.02 7.37 -26.59
CA ASN A 145 -4.17 7.03 -27.74
C ASN A 145 -2.75 6.54 -27.36
N LYS A 146 -2.44 6.19 -26.11
CA LYS A 146 -1.16 5.58 -25.69
C LYS A 146 0.07 6.30 -26.24
N SER A 147 0.10 7.63 -26.22
CA SER A 147 1.27 8.38 -26.67
C SER A 147 1.52 9.57 -25.75
N PHE A 148 2.62 9.43 -25.00
CA PHE A 148 3.24 10.40 -24.09
C PHE A 148 2.43 10.72 -22.82
N SER A 149 2.74 10.02 -21.71
CA SER A 149 2.56 10.57 -20.37
C SER A 149 3.94 10.90 -19.79
N PRO A 150 4.20 12.14 -19.33
CA PRO A 150 5.38 12.43 -18.53
C PRO A 150 5.25 11.69 -17.18
N LYS A 151 6.33 11.65 -16.41
CA LYS A 151 6.52 11.03 -15.08
C LYS A 151 5.37 11.19 -14.04
N SER A 152 4.29 11.92 -14.32
CA SER A 152 3.18 12.15 -13.39
C SER A 152 2.28 10.94 -13.13
N ASN A 153 2.26 9.94 -14.03
CA ASN A 153 1.39 8.75 -13.91
C ASN A 153 2.18 7.44 -13.79
N GLN A 154 3.45 7.55 -13.43
CA GLN A 154 4.37 6.43 -13.33
C GLN A 154 5.17 6.53 -12.04
N ILE A 155 5.28 5.42 -11.32
CA ILE A 155 6.24 5.25 -10.23
C ILE A 155 7.06 4.01 -10.50
N ASP A 156 8.37 4.09 -10.31
CA ASP A 156 9.30 3.00 -10.55
C ASP A 156 10.42 2.99 -9.51
N GLY A 157 11.08 1.85 -9.37
CA GLY A 157 12.22 1.74 -8.47
C GLY A 157 12.57 0.31 -8.08
N GLU A 158 13.53 0.20 -7.15
CA GLU A 158 13.89 -1.07 -6.52
C GLU A 158 13.33 -1.14 -5.11
N ILE A 159 12.60 -2.21 -4.81
CA ILE A 159 12.02 -2.45 -3.49
C ILE A 159 12.31 -3.86 -2.99
N PHE A 160 12.31 -4.03 -1.67
CA PHE A 160 12.52 -5.32 -1.03
C PHE A 160 11.20 -6.04 -0.81
N LEU A 161 11.19 -7.33 -1.17
CA LEU A 161 10.12 -8.27 -0.87
C LEU A 161 10.28 -8.85 0.54
N VAL A 162 9.25 -8.66 1.35
CA VAL A 162 9.11 -9.19 2.70
C VAL A 162 7.92 -10.15 2.71
N GLY A 163 8.19 -11.45 2.78
CA GLY A 163 7.16 -12.47 2.59
C GLY A 163 6.61 -12.42 1.16
N ASP A 164 5.30 -12.14 1.04
CA ASP A 164 4.61 -11.94 -0.25
C ASP A 164 4.38 -10.46 -0.58
N THR A 165 4.98 -9.54 0.17
CA THR A 165 4.64 -8.11 0.13
C THR A 165 5.87 -7.25 -0.14
N ALA A 166 5.79 -6.29 -1.07
CA ALA A 166 6.78 -5.24 -1.27
C ALA A 166 6.13 -3.87 -1.08
N THR A 167 6.91 -2.89 -0.64
CA THR A 167 6.40 -1.56 -0.28
C THR A 167 7.23 -0.46 -0.93
N TYR A 168 6.55 0.54 -1.51
CA TYR A 168 7.14 1.78 -1.99
C TYR A 168 6.69 2.94 -1.10
N ASN A 169 7.59 3.87 -0.84
CA ASN A 169 7.35 5.10 -0.09
C ASN A 169 8.25 6.19 -0.68
N GLU A 170 7.64 7.28 -1.14
CA GLU A 170 8.32 8.48 -1.63
C GLU A 170 7.91 9.66 -0.75
N ASP A 171 8.84 10.06 0.13
CA ASP A 171 8.72 11.17 1.09
C ASP A 171 7.43 11.19 1.93
N GLY A 172 6.75 10.04 2.05
CA GLY A 172 5.49 9.89 2.76
C GLY A 172 4.23 10.34 2.01
N ASP A 173 4.38 11.02 0.87
CA ASP A 173 3.29 11.57 0.06
C ASP A 173 2.73 10.53 -0.93
N CYS A 174 3.57 9.65 -1.46
CA CYS A 174 3.16 8.51 -2.27
C CYS A 174 3.59 7.20 -1.61
N ASN A 175 2.62 6.33 -1.36
CA ASN A 175 2.88 5.00 -0.80
C ASN A 175 2.18 3.93 -1.63
N ALA A 176 2.84 2.79 -1.81
CA ALA A 176 2.22 1.63 -2.43
C ALA A 176 2.59 0.33 -1.73
N ILE A 177 1.63 -0.60 -1.66
CA ILE A 177 1.81 -1.98 -1.22
C ILE A 177 1.55 -2.88 -2.41
N PHE A 178 2.54 -3.68 -2.78
CA PHE A 178 2.45 -4.72 -3.79
C PHE A 178 2.32 -6.08 -3.09
N ILE A 179 1.20 -6.75 -3.31
CA ILE A 179 0.89 -8.06 -2.74
C ILE A 179 0.98 -9.09 -3.84
N PHE A 180 1.97 -9.96 -3.75
CA PHE A 180 2.26 -10.99 -4.74
C PHE A 180 1.43 -12.24 -4.47
N LEU A 181 0.56 -12.57 -5.43
CA LEU A 181 -0.27 -13.76 -5.43
C LEU A 181 0.12 -14.67 -6.60
N ASN A 182 -0.52 -15.83 -6.70
CA ASN A 182 -0.33 -16.68 -7.87
C ASN A 182 -0.86 -15.97 -9.13
N ASN A 183 0.01 -15.72 -10.11
CA ASN A 183 -0.28 -15.06 -11.39
C ASN A 183 -0.99 -13.69 -11.28
N SER A 184 -0.92 -13.03 -10.13
CA SER A 184 -1.51 -11.69 -9.95
C SER A 184 -0.80 -10.91 -8.86
N ILE A 185 -0.91 -9.59 -8.92
CA ILE A 185 -0.41 -8.68 -7.91
C ILE A 185 -1.57 -7.76 -7.52
N HIS A 186 -1.88 -7.72 -6.23
CA HIS A 186 -2.80 -6.72 -5.71
C HIS A 186 -1.99 -5.49 -5.31
N VAL A 187 -2.29 -4.36 -5.94
CA VAL A 187 -1.68 -3.07 -5.63
C VAL A 187 -2.64 -2.29 -4.76
N ILE A 188 -2.12 -1.72 -3.68
CA ILE A 188 -2.82 -0.75 -2.85
C ILE A 188 -1.98 0.53 -2.85
N GLU A 189 -2.58 1.65 -3.21
CA GLU A 189 -1.92 2.93 -3.36
C GLU A 189 -2.54 4.00 -2.44
N TYR A 190 -1.68 4.87 -1.92
CA TYR A 190 -2.04 5.97 -1.03
C TYR A 190 -1.33 7.25 -1.49
N GLY A 191 -2.05 8.10 -2.21
CA GLY A 191 -1.68 9.50 -2.45
C GLY A 191 -0.70 9.74 -3.60
N CYS A 192 -0.45 8.75 -4.47
CA CYS A 192 0.55 8.86 -5.53
C CYS A 192 0.12 9.72 -6.72
N TRP A 193 -1.19 9.92 -6.91
CA TRP A 193 -1.71 10.55 -8.13
C TRP A 193 -2.63 11.73 -7.85
N ILE A 194 -2.60 12.70 -8.76
CA ILE A 194 -3.53 13.83 -8.80
C ILE A 194 -4.79 13.40 -9.61
N TYR A 195 -5.93 14.08 -9.40
CA TYR A 195 -7.17 13.91 -10.19
C TYR A 195 -7.96 12.60 -9.99
N ALA A 196 -7.92 12.01 -8.80
CA ALA A 196 -8.71 10.83 -8.44
C ALA A 196 -8.47 9.58 -9.29
N ILE A 197 -7.29 9.50 -9.89
CA ILE A 197 -6.78 8.28 -10.51
C ILE A 197 -6.20 7.43 -9.37
N SER A 198 -6.38 6.11 -9.43
CA SER A 198 -5.76 5.20 -8.47
C SER A 198 -5.20 3.98 -9.14
N ALA A 199 -4.02 3.56 -8.68
CA ALA A 199 -3.45 2.27 -9.06
C ALA A 199 -4.13 1.11 -8.31
N THR A 200 -4.88 1.36 -7.23
CA THR A 200 -5.39 0.31 -6.34
C THR A 200 -6.25 -0.70 -7.08
N GLY A 201 -5.82 -1.97 -7.11
CA GLY A 201 -6.50 -3.00 -7.88
C GLY A 201 -5.73 -4.30 -8.05
N ASN A 202 -6.37 -5.27 -8.71
CA ASN A 202 -5.78 -6.57 -9.02
C ASN A 202 -5.20 -6.56 -10.44
N TYR A 203 -3.87 -6.65 -10.54
CA TYR A 203 -3.13 -6.76 -11.78
C TYR A 203 -2.89 -8.23 -12.10
N LYS A 204 -3.31 -8.70 -13.27
CA LYS A 204 -3.15 -10.10 -13.70
C LYS A 204 -1.95 -10.23 -14.62
N LEU A 205 -1.19 -11.31 -14.46
CA LEU A 205 -0.06 -11.61 -15.34
C LEU A 205 -0.53 -11.73 -16.80
N LYS A 206 0.10 -10.98 -17.69
CA LYS A 206 -0.13 -10.99 -19.14
C LYS A 206 1.02 -11.61 -19.91
N SER A 207 2.24 -11.31 -19.51
CA SER A 207 3.44 -11.85 -20.16
C SER A 207 4.52 -12.11 -19.12
N LYS A 208 5.24 -13.24 -19.24
CA LYS A 208 6.51 -13.46 -18.52
C LYS A 208 7.73 -12.92 -19.28
N ASN A 209 7.55 -12.60 -20.55
CA ASN A 209 8.60 -12.02 -21.37
C ASN A 209 8.56 -10.51 -21.21
N ILE A 210 9.55 -9.97 -20.50
CA ILE A 210 9.76 -8.53 -20.28
C ILE A 210 10.62 -7.88 -21.39
N GLY A 211 11.01 -8.65 -22.41
CA GLY A 211 11.89 -8.18 -23.48
C GLY A 211 11.25 -7.14 -24.42
N LEU A 212 11.97 -6.02 -24.59
CA LEU A 212 11.83 -4.93 -25.58
C LEU A 212 10.75 -3.85 -25.39
N ILE A 213 10.15 -3.68 -24.20
CA ILE A 213 9.21 -2.56 -23.97
C ILE A 213 9.89 -1.34 -23.31
N HIS A 214 11.08 -1.51 -22.73
CA HIS A 214 11.86 -0.41 -22.11
C HIS A 214 13.30 -0.37 -22.63
N LYS A 215 13.47 -0.12 -23.93
CA LYS A 215 14.75 0.36 -24.49
C LYS A 215 14.61 1.82 -24.88
#